data_AF-A0A536U6U3-F1
#
_entry.id   AF-A0A536U6U3-F1
#
_cell.length_a   1.000
_cell.length_b   1.000
_cell.length_c   1.000
_cell.angle_alpha   90.00
_cell.angle_beta   90.00
_cell.angle_gamma   90.00
#
_symmetry.space_group_name_H-M   'P 1'
#
loop_
_entity.id
_entity.type
_entity.pdbx_description
1 polymer ?
#
loop_
_entity_poly.entity_id
_entity_poly.type
_entity_poly.pdbx_seq_one_letter_code
_entity_poly.pdbx_strand_id
1 'polypeptide(L)'
;MLLALTQWLAQDVRAFNVFQYITLRAVLATLTALAISLLAGPLVIRKLTAYKIGQAVRDDGPQSHLTKAGTPTMGGALVLISILTATLLWADLSNRFVWVVLGVTFGFGAIGWVDDYRKVVKNNPKGLSAKAKFLWQSLIGLVAAVYLAFAVSASGSGQILELFSSWVASGFSITLSPKADLIVPLNKNIA
;
A
#
# COMPACT_ATOMS: atom_id res chain seq x y z
N MET A 1 -11.31 6.32 11.31
CA MET A 1 -12.34 5.96 12.32
C MET A 1 -12.12 6.73 13.61
N LEU A 2 -10.94 6.63 14.25
CA LEU A 2 -10.64 7.46 15.42
C LEU A 2 -10.57 8.95 15.09
N LEU A 3 -10.05 9.32 13.91
CA LEU A 3 -10.10 10.71 13.46
C LEU A 3 -11.54 11.28 13.39
N ALA A 4 -12.49 10.51 12.88
CA ALA A 4 -13.88 10.95 12.78
C ALA A 4 -14.50 11.13 14.18
N LEU A 5 -14.16 10.23 15.11
CA LEU A 5 -14.56 10.33 16.50
C LEU A 5 -13.96 11.58 17.17
N THR A 6 -12.66 11.83 17.01
CA THR A 6 -12.02 13.02 17.61
C THR A 6 -12.53 14.32 17.00
N GLN A 7 -12.87 14.33 15.71
CA GLN A 7 -13.53 15.46 15.06
C GLN A 7 -14.93 15.73 15.62
N TRP A 8 -15.70 14.67 15.91
CA TRP A 8 -17.02 14.81 16.56
C TRP A 8 -16.88 15.37 17.98
N LEU A 9 -15.99 14.83 18.82
CA LEU A 9 -15.75 15.35 20.18
C LEU A 9 -15.15 16.77 20.20
N ALA A 10 -14.44 17.17 19.15
CA ALA A 10 -13.87 18.51 19.04
C ALA A 10 -14.94 19.62 18.92
N GLN A 11 -16.19 19.27 18.56
CA GLN A 11 -17.31 20.22 18.55
C GLN A 11 -17.63 20.71 19.96
N ASP A 12 -17.54 19.83 20.96
CA ASP A 12 -17.87 20.13 22.36
C ASP A 12 -16.62 20.51 23.18
N VAL A 13 -15.47 19.89 22.90
CA VAL A 13 -14.25 20.06 23.70
C VAL A 13 -13.06 20.46 22.82
N ARG A 14 -12.62 21.72 22.95
CA ARG A 14 -11.53 22.31 22.15
C ARG A 14 -10.20 21.54 22.17
N ALA A 15 -9.92 20.79 23.23
CA ALA A 15 -8.69 20.00 23.36
C ALA A 15 -8.54 18.94 22.24
N PHE A 16 -9.64 18.43 21.67
CA PHE A 16 -9.57 17.43 20.61
C PHE A 16 -9.18 18.00 19.24
N ASN A 17 -9.14 19.32 19.06
CA ASN A 17 -8.64 19.95 17.83
C ASN A 17 -7.17 19.61 17.56
N VAL A 18 -6.41 19.24 18.59
CA VAL A 18 -5.02 18.81 18.47
C VAL A 18 -4.88 17.59 17.54
N PHE A 19 -5.91 16.74 17.45
CA PHE A 19 -5.93 15.60 16.53
C PHE A 19 -6.17 15.97 15.06
N GLN A 20 -6.46 17.24 14.74
CA GLN A 20 -6.61 17.68 13.35
C GLN A 20 -5.24 17.96 12.69
N TYR A 21 -4.20 18.21 13.48
CA TYR A 21 -2.85 18.43 12.95
C TYR A 21 -2.30 17.16 12.28
N ILE A 22 -1.91 17.31 11.00
CA ILE A 22 -1.38 16.20 10.19
C ILE A 22 -0.12 15.59 10.83
N THR A 23 0.76 16.43 11.38
CA THR A 23 2.01 16.00 12.03
C THR A 23 1.73 15.09 13.22
N LEU A 24 0.81 15.47 14.11
CA LEU A 24 0.44 14.66 15.25
C LEU A 24 -0.17 13.32 14.80
N ARG A 25 -1.10 13.36 13.84
CA ARG A 25 -1.73 12.16 13.30
C ARG A 25 -0.72 11.20 12.70
N ALA A 26 0.29 11.72 11.99
CA ALA A 26 1.35 10.90 11.40
C ALA A 26 2.22 10.23 12.49
N VAL A 27 2.57 10.96 13.55
CA VAL A 27 3.30 10.39 14.70
C VAL A 27 2.46 9.31 15.38
N LEU A 28 1.19 9.59 15.67
CA LEU A 28 0.29 8.62 16.32
C LEU A 28 0.07 7.38 15.46
N ALA A 29 -0.09 7.53 14.14
CA ALA A 29 -0.19 6.41 13.21
C ALA A 29 1.08 5.55 13.23
N THR A 30 2.25 6.18 13.23
CA THR A 30 3.55 5.49 13.26
C THR A 30 3.72 4.72 14.58
N LEU A 31 3.45 5.37 15.71
CA LEU A 31 3.51 4.73 17.04
C LEU A 31 2.51 3.58 17.16
N THR A 32 1.30 3.75 16.61
CA THR A 32 0.28 2.69 16.60
C THR A 32 0.75 1.49 15.76
N ALA A 33 1.26 1.72 14.55
CA ALA A 33 1.76 0.65 13.69
C ALA A 33 2.98 -0.08 14.32
N LEU A 34 3.87 0.68 14.97
CA LEU A 34 5.02 0.13 15.69
C LEU A 34 4.56 -0.71 16.88
N ALA A 35 3.65 -0.19 17.71
CA ALA A 35 3.11 -0.91 18.85
C ALA A 35 2.45 -2.22 18.44
N ILE A 36 1.63 -2.23 17.39
CA ILE A 36 1.02 -3.45 16.85
C ILE A 36 2.12 -4.44 16.42
N SER A 37 3.13 -3.97 15.68
CA SER A 37 4.20 -4.83 15.17
C SER A 37 5.06 -5.43 16.28
N LEU A 38 5.37 -4.67 17.33
CA LEU A 38 6.17 -5.15 18.47
C LEU A 38 5.37 -6.10 19.38
N LEU A 39 4.10 -5.80 19.65
CA LEU A 39 3.26 -6.60 20.54
C LEU A 39 2.79 -7.90 19.87
N ALA A 40 2.36 -7.83 18.60
CA ALA A 40 1.91 -9.00 17.86
C ALA A 40 3.07 -9.81 17.24
N GLY A 41 4.25 -9.20 17.06
CA GLY A 41 5.44 -9.82 16.47
C GLY A 41 5.79 -11.19 17.09
N PRO A 42 6.00 -11.30 18.41
CA PRO A 42 6.32 -12.57 19.06
C PRO A 42 5.27 -13.66 18.84
N LEU A 43 3.98 -13.29 18.87
CA LEU A 43 2.88 -14.23 18.63
C LEU A 43 2.86 -14.74 17.20
N VAL A 44 3.04 -13.84 16.23
CA VAL A 44 3.11 -14.18 14.80
C VAL A 44 4.32 -15.05 14.51
N ILE A 45 5.49 -14.72 15.06
CA ILE A 45 6.71 -15.52 14.91
C ILE A 45 6.48 -16.93 15.46
N ARG A 46 5.99 -17.07 16.70
CA ARG A 46 5.69 -18.39 17.29
C ARG A 46 4.74 -19.22 16.42
N LYS A 47 3.70 -18.58 15.88
CA LYS A 47 2.70 -19.26 15.04
C LYS A 47 3.28 -19.68 13.69
N LEU A 48 4.10 -18.85 13.06
CA LEU A 48 4.77 -19.18 11.80
C LEU A 48 5.82 -20.28 11.98
N THR A 49 6.58 -20.25 13.08
CA THR A 49 7.51 -21.32 13.45
C THR A 49 6.78 -22.65 13.69
N ALA A 50 5.63 -22.62 14.38
CA ALA A 50 4.80 -23.81 14.62
C ALA A 50 4.27 -24.45 13.33
N TYR A 51 3.96 -23.64 12.30
CA TYR A 51 3.53 -24.14 11.00
C TYR A 51 4.66 -24.76 10.15
N LYS A 52 5.88 -24.91 10.70
CA LYS A 52 7.06 -25.45 10.00
C LYS A 52 7.27 -24.81 8.63
N ILE A 53 7.02 -23.50 8.55
CA ILE A 53 7.31 -22.65 7.40
C ILE A 53 8.81 -22.35 7.38
N GLY A 54 9.62 -23.41 7.46
CA GLY A 54 11.04 -23.36 7.20
C GLY A 54 11.23 -23.38 5.69
N GLN A 55 12.00 -22.45 5.16
CA GLN A 55 12.38 -22.48 3.76
C GLN A 55 12.97 -23.86 3.43
N ALA A 56 12.44 -24.53 2.41
CA ALA A 56 13.14 -25.66 1.79
C ALA A 56 14.47 -25.13 1.30
N VAL A 57 15.56 -25.54 1.95
CA VAL A 57 16.91 -25.18 1.54
C VAL A 57 17.12 -25.77 0.16
N ARG A 58 17.52 -24.92 -0.78
CA ARG A 58 18.01 -25.36 -2.10
C ARG A 58 19.34 -26.08 -1.88
N ASP A 59 19.44 -27.33 -2.30
CA ASP A 59 20.65 -28.18 -2.17
C ASP A 59 21.85 -27.67 -3.02
N ASP A 60 21.64 -26.62 -3.82
CA ASP A 60 22.55 -26.07 -4.82
C ASP A 60 23.48 -24.93 -4.32
N GLY A 61 23.69 -24.77 -2.99
CA GLY A 61 24.53 -23.69 -2.41
C GLY A 61 25.53 -24.12 -1.31
N PRO A 62 26.63 -23.35 -1.08
CA PRO A 62 27.68 -23.70 -0.13
C PRO A 62 27.19 -23.77 1.33
N GLN A 63 27.73 -24.73 2.11
CA GLN A 63 27.27 -25.12 3.45
C GLN A 63 27.20 -23.97 4.49
N SER A 64 27.89 -22.86 4.29
CA SER A 64 27.81 -21.66 5.14
C SER A 64 26.46 -20.92 5.07
N HIS A 65 25.60 -21.25 4.10
CA HIS A 65 24.24 -20.70 3.97
C HIS A 65 23.17 -21.49 4.75
N LEU A 66 23.50 -22.64 5.34
CA LEU A 66 22.57 -23.47 6.10
C LEU A 66 22.16 -22.85 7.45
N THR A 67 22.95 -21.91 7.98
CA THR A 67 22.69 -21.24 9.27
C THR A 67 21.57 -20.20 9.23
N LYS A 68 21.01 -19.89 8.05
CA LYS A 68 19.80 -19.04 7.90
C LYS A 68 18.50 -19.85 7.82
N ALA A 69 18.58 -21.17 7.99
CA ALA A 69 17.42 -22.06 8.03
C ALA A 69 16.71 -21.93 9.38
N GLY A 70 15.63 -21.14 9.44
CA GLY A 70 14.78 -21.09 10.65
C GLY A 70 14.00 -19.80 10.82
N THR A 71 14.38 -18.71 10.15
CA THR A 71 13.59 -17.47 10.17
C THR A 71 12.29 -17.66 9.38
N PRO A 72 11.12 -17.53 10.02
CA PRO A 72 9.84 -17.74 9.34
C PRO A 72 9.65 -16.71 8.22
N THR A 73 9.25 -17.18 7.05
CA THR A 73 8.83 -16.32 5.93
C THR A 73 7.39 -15.83 6.16
N MET A 74 7.01 -14.70 5.56
CA MET A 74 5.71 -14.01 5.72
C MET A 74 5.56 -12.96 6.83
N GLY A 75 6.64 -12.44 7.42
CA GLY A 75 6.59 -11.28 8.33
C GLY A 75 5.94 -10.02 7.71
N GLY A 76 5.93 -9.91 6.37
CA GLY A 76 5.26 -8.83 5.65
C GLY A 76 3.75 -8.74 5.91
N ALA A 77 3.08 -9.84 6.25
CA ALA A 77 1.65 -9.80 6.59
C ALA A 77 1.38 -9.01 7.87
N LEU A 78 2.25 -9.13 8.87
CA LEU A 78 2.16 -8.31 10.09
C LEU A 78 2.32 -6.83 9.76
N VAL A 79 3.30 -6.49 8.92
CA VAL A 79 3.53 -5.10 8.48
C VAL A 79 2.29 -4.55 7.76
N LEU A 80 1.69 -5.30 6.84
CA LEU A 80 0.49 -4.88 6.13
C LEU A 80 -0.70 -4.67 7.08
N ILE A 81 -0.92 -5.58 8.03
CA ILE A 81 -1.98 -5.44 9.05
C ILE A 81 -1.75 -4.19 9.91
N SER A 82 -0.51 -3.95 10.35
CA SER A 82 -0.14 -2.77 11.12
C SER A 82 -0.40 -1.48 10.34
N ILE A 83 0.01 -1.42 9.06
CA ILE A 83 -0.23 -0.27 8.18
C ILE A 83 -1.73 -0.02 7.99
N LEU A 84 -2.51 -1.06 7.69
CA LEU A 84 -3.95 -0.92 7.48
C LEU A 84 -4.64 -0.41 8.73
N THR A 85 -4.35 -1.02 9.87
CA THR A 85 -4.97 -0.63 11.15
C THR A 85 -4.63 0.81 11.48
N ALA A 86 -3.36 1.20 11.43
CA ALA A 86 -2.94 2.57 11.70
C ALA A 86 -3.57 3.58 10.73
N THR A 87 -3.65 3.23 9.44
CA THR A 87 -4.26 4.09 8.41
C THR A 87 -5.76 4.25 8.65
N LEU A 88 -6.50 3.17 8.92
CA LEU A 88 -7.93 3.24 9.18
C LEU A 88 -8.28 4.03 10.44
N LEU A 89 -7.39 4.05 11.43
CA LEU A 89 -7.59 4.80 12.66
C LEU A 89 -7.34 6.30 12.44
N TRP A 90 -6.19 6.67 11.87
CA TRP A 90 -5.66 8.03 11.87
C TRP A 90 -5.71 8.77 10.52
N ALA A 91 -5.85 8.07 9.40
CA ALA A 91 -5.96 8.70 8.09
C ALA A 91 -7.36 9.27 7.86
N ASP A 92 -7.42 10.24 6.96
CA ASP A 92 -8.69 10.81 6.51
C ASP A 92 -9.24 9.92 5.41
N LEU A 93 -10.30 9.17 5.72
CA LEU A 93 -10.89 8.21 4.81
C LEU A 93 -11.76 8.86 3.73
N SER A 94 -12.06 10.16 3.86
CA SER A 94 -12.69 10.95 2.78
C SER A 94 -11.70 11.23 1.65
N ASN A 95 -10.40 11.16 1.92
CA ASN A 95 -9.36 11.38 0.93
C ASN A 95 -9.21 10.15 0.03
N ARG A 96 -9.61 10.30 -1.24
CA ARG A 96 -9.50 9.25 -2.28
C ARG A 96 -8.08 8.73 -2.49
N PHE A 97 -7.05 9.55 -2.28
CA PHE A 97 -5.65 9.14 -2.46
C PHE A 97 -5.20 8.11 -1.42
N VAL A 98 -5.76 8.14 -0.21
CA VAL A 98 -5.48 7.13 0.83
C VAL A 98 -5.91 5.75 0.35
N TRP A 99 -7.07 5.65 -0.31
CA TRP A 99 -7.57 4.39 -0.86
C TRP A 99 -6.74 3.87 -2.02
N VAL A 100 -6.20 4.75 -2.87
CA VAL A 100 -5.27 4.35 -3.94
C VAL A 100 -4.01 3.74 -3.35
N VAL A 101 -3.39 4.41 -2.37
CA VAL A 101 -2.17 3.91 -1.71
C VAL A 101 -2.44 2.58 -1.01
N LEU A 102 -3.53 2.47 -0.25
CA LEU A 102 -3.93 1.21 0.38
C LEU A 102 -4.15 0.11 -0.66
N GLY A 103 -4.84 0.41 -1.76
CA GLY A 103 -5.10 -0.54 -2.85
C GLY A 103 -3.81 -1.07 -3.48
N VAL A 104 -2.84 -0.18 -3.77
CA VAL A 104 -1.54 -0.57 -4.33
C VAL A 104 -0.73 -1.38 -3.31
N THR A 105 -0.62 -0.91 -2.07
CA THR A 105 0.13 -1.59 -1.00
C THR A 105 -0.42 -2.99 -0.74
N PHE A 106 -1.74 -3.13 -0.62
CA PHE A 106 -2.39 -4.43 -0.40
C PHE A 106 -2.38 -5.31 -1.65
N GLY A 107 -2.50 -4.73 -2.85
CA GLY A 107 -2.39 -5.46 -4.10
C GLY A 107 -0.99 -6.08 -4.27
N PHE A 108 0.07 -5.31 -4.02
CA PHE A 108 1.44 -5.82 -4.05
C PHE A 108 1.70 -6.80 -2.90
N GLY A 109 1.14 -6.52 -1.73
CA GLY A 109 1.14 -7.42 -0.58
C GLY A 109 0.53 -8.79 -0.90
N ALA A 110 -0.60 -8.82 -1.61
CA ALA A 110 -1.27 -10.05 -2.04
C ALA A 110 -0.42 -10.84 -3.04
N ILE A 111 0.24 -10.17 -3.99
CA ILE A 111 1.18 -10.83 -4.92
C ILE A 111 2.34 -11.48 -4.14
N GLY A 112 2.91 -10.75 -3.18
CA GLY A 112 3.98 -11.25 -2.30
C GLY A 112 3.52 -12.45 -1.46
N TRP A 113 2.32 -12.35 -0.87
CA TRP A 113 1.71 -13.43 -0.11
C TRP A 113 1.50 -14.69 -0.95
N VAL A 114 0.96 -14.57 -2.17
CA VAL A 114 0.76 -15.71 -3.08
C VAL A 114 2.09 -16.35 -3.47
N ASP A 115 3.13 -15.56 -3.69
CA ASP A 115 4.48 -16.06 -4.00
C ASP A 115 5.07 -16.85 -2.82
N ASP A 116 5.03 -16.29 -1.61
CA ASP A 116 5.55 -16.95 -0.41
C ASP A 116 4.73 -18.18 -0.02
N TYR A 117 3.39 -18.12 -0.16
CA TYR A 117 2.51 -19.27 0.06
C TYR A 117 2.84 -20.43 -0.88
N ARG A 118 3.10 -20.15 -2.17
CA ARG A 118 3.48 -21.20 -3.15
C ARG A 118 4.82 -21.84 -2.84
N LYS A 119 5.80 -21.06 -2.36
CA LYS A 119 7.12 -21.59 -1.99
C LYS A 119 7.03 -22.52 -0.80
N VAL A 120 6.25 -22.13 0.21
CA VAL A 120 6.16 -22.83 1.49
C VAL A 120 5.21 -24.02 1.43
N VAL A 121 3.97 -23.81 0.98
CA VAL A 121 2.92 -24.84 1.07
C VAL A 121 2.96 -25.80 -0.12
N LYS A 122 3.34 -25.32 -1.30
CA LYS A 122 3.42 -26.16 -2.50
C LYS A 122 4.82 -26.72 -2.77
N ASN A 123 5.77 -26.54 -1.85
CA ASN A 123 7.18 -26.96 -2.00
C ASN A 123 7.79 -26.63 -3.37
N ASN A 124 7.38 -25.50 -3.97
CA ASN A 124 7.90 -25.08 -5.27
C ASN A 124 8.95 -23.98 -5.07
N PRO A 125 10.26 -24.31 -5.11
CA PRO A 125 11.32 -23.33 -4.83
C PRO A 125 11.41 -22.21 -5.87
N LYS A 126 10.73 -22.34 -7.03
CA LYS A 126 10.64 -21.28 -8.04
C LYS A 126 9.54 -20.26 -7.74
N GLY A 127 8.57 -20.57 -6.87
CA GLY A 127 7.48 -19.65 -6.50
C GLY A 127 6.58 -19.27 -7.69
N LEU A 128 6.12 -18.02 -7.71
CA LEU A 128 5.40 -17.44 -8.84
C LEU A 128 6.36 -17.15 -10.01
N SER A 129 5.94 -17.41 -11.26
CA SER A 129 6.78 -17.09 -12.42
C SER A 129 7.07 -15.60 -12.49
N ALA A 130 8.31 -15.23 -12.85
CA ALA A 130 8.72 -13.82 -12.95
C ALA A 130 7.80 -13.01 -13.88
N LYS A 131 7.37 -13.62 -15.00
CA LYS A 131 6.41 -13.02 -15.95
C LYS A 131 5.06 -12.72 -15.28
N ALA A 132 4.51 -13.65 -14.49
CA ALA A 132 3.26 -13.42 -13.80
C ALA A 132 3.39 -12.35 -12.71
N LYS A 133 4.50 -12.34 -11.95
CA LYS A 133 4.76 -11.34 -10.91
C LYS A 133 4.82 -9.94 -11.51
N PHE A 134 5.58 -9.79 -12.59
CA PHE A 134 5.71 -8.52 -13.31
C PHE A 134 4.38 -8.09 -13.95
N LEU A 135 3.63 -9.01 -14.56
CA LEU A 135 2.32 -8.72 -15.15
C LEU A 135 1.37 -8.16 -14.11
N TRP A 136 1.22 -8.80 -12.95
CA TRP A 136 0.31 -8.34 -11.90
C TRP A 136 0.75 -7.02 -11.27
N GLN A 137 2.05 -6.83 -11.03
CA GLN A 137 2.58 -5.56 -10.52
C GLN A 137 2.37 -4.42 -11.54
N SER A 138 2.61 -4.69 -12.82
CA SER A 138 2.39 -3.72 -13.90
C SER A 138 0.92 -3.37 -14.05
N LEU A 139 0.02 -4.37 -13.97
CA LEU A 139 -1.42 -4.14 -14.06
C LEU A 139 -1.92 -3.24 -12.92
N ILE A 140 -1.54 -3.55 -11.67
CA ILE A 140 -1.92 -2.72 -10.51
C ILE A 140 -1.35 -1.31 -10.63
N GLY A 141 -0.07 -1.19 -11.03
CA GLY A 141 0.58 0.11 -11.23
C GLY A 141 -0.08 0.94 -12.32
N LEU A 142 -0.43 0.32 -13.46
CA LEU A 142 -1.10 0.98 -14.57
C LEU A 142 -2.50 1.46 -14.18
N VAL A 143 -3.29 0.60 -13.52
CA VAL A 143 -4.63 0.97 -13.04
C VAL A 143 -4.55 2.15 -12.06
N ALA A 144 -3.59 2.11 -11.13
CA ALA A 144 -3.38 3.21 -10.19
C ALA A 144 -2.94 4.51 -10.89
N ALA A 145 -2.03 4.42 -11.86
CA ALA A 145 -1.55 5.58 -12.62
C ALA A 145 -2.66 6.24 -13.45
N VAL A 146 -3.45 5.43 -14.16
CA VAL A 146 -4.62 5.90 -14.93
C VAL A 146 -5.62 6.54 -13.98
N TYR A 147 -5.97 5.88 -12.88
CA TYR A 147 -6.89 6.44 -11.90
C TYR A 147 -6.41 7.80 -11.37
N LEU A 148 -5.12 7.91 -10.99
CA LEU A 148 -4.55 9.16 -10.49
C LEU A 148 -4.58 10.29 -11.52
N ALA A 149 -4.31 9.99 -12.80
CA ALA A 149 -4.34 10.97 -13.88
C ALA A 149 -5.70 11.68 -13.98
N PHE A 150 -6.81 10.95 -13.81
CA PHE A 150 -8.16 11.52 -13.82
C PHE A 150 -8.61 12.01 -12.46
N ALA A 151 -8.17 11.39 -11.36
CA ALA A 151 -8.57 11.74 -10.01
C ALA A 151 -8.09 13.13 -9.56
N VAL A 152 -6.99 13.63 -10.15
CA VAL A 152 -6.49 15.00 -9.92
C VAL A 152 -7.39 16.05 -10.56
N SER A 153 -7.93 15.77 -11.75
CA SER A 153 -8.80 16.71 -12.48
C SER A 153 -10.28 16.60 -12.10
N ALA A 154 -10.73 15.43 -11.60
CA ALA A 154 -12.12 15.20 -11.22
C ALA A 154 -12.44 15.85 -9.85
N SER A 155 -13.52 16.64 -9.78
CA SER A 155 -13.98 17.20 -8.50
C SER A 155 -14.66 16.12 -7.63
N GLY A 156 -15.37 15.17 -8.24
CA GLY A 156 -16.02 14.03 -7.56
C GLY A 156 -15.65 12.68 -8.14
N SER A 157 -15.77 11.60 -7.34
CA SER A 157 -15.45 10.23 -7.77
C SER A 157 -16.30 9.75 -8.96
N GLY A 158 -17.54 10.25 -9.10
CA GLY A 158 -18.42 9.92 -10.23
C GLY A 158 -17.95 10.50 -11.57
N GLN A 159 -17.28 11.66 -11.55
CA GLN A 159 -16.76 12.32 -12.75
C GLN A 159 -15.52 11.61 -13.33
N ILE A 160 -14.86 10.75 -12.56
CA ILE A 160 -13.66 10.03 -13.03
C ILE A 160 -14.02 9.11 -14.20
N LEU A 161 -15.14 8.41 -14.11
CA LEU A 161 -15.60 7.51 -15.17
C LEU A 161 -16.04 8.30 -16.41
N GLU A 162 -16.67 9.45 -16.23
CA GLU A 162 -17.06 10.34 -17.33
C GLU A 162 -15.83 10.89 -18.06
N LEU A 163 -14.85 11.44 -17.33
CA LEU A 163 -13.61 11.96 -17.90
C LEU A 163 -12.81 10.86 -18.62
N PHE A 164 -12.71 9.67 -18.02
CA PHE A 164 -12.08 8.52 -18.66
C PHE A 164 -12.81 8.14 -19.96
N SER A 165 -14.14 8.04 -19.92
CA SER A 165 -14.94 7.71 -21.11
C SER A 165 -14.80 8.75 -22.22
N SER A 166 -14.74 10.03 -21.87
CA SER A 166 -14.53 11.12 -22.84
C SER A 166 -13.15 11.09 -23.46
N TRP A 167 -12.12 10.71 -22.70
CA TRP A 167 -10.75 10.58 -23.19
C TRP A 167 -10.58 9.38 -24.12
N VAL A 168 -11.25 8.27 -23.83
CA VAL A 168 -11.30 7.12 -24.75
C VAL A 168 -12.06 7.49 -26.03
N ALA A 169 -13.20 8.16 -25.91
CA ALA A 169 -14.00 8.61 -27.05
C ALA A 169 -13.27 9.68 -27.90
N SER A 170 -12.39 10.47 -27.31
CA SER A 170 -11.57 11.48 -28.01
C SER A 170 -10.35 10.90 -28.74
N GLY A 171 -10.18 9.58 -28.75
CA GLY A 171 -9.03 8.92 -29.37
C GLY A 171 -7.72 9.13 -28.58
N PHE A 172 -7.81 9.20 -27.25
CA PHE A 172 -6.70 9.46 -26.33
C PHE A 172 -6.10 10.87 -26.42
N SER A 173 -6.81 11.81 -27.05
CA SER A 173 -6.38 13.21 -27.08
C SER A 173 -6.65 13.87 -25.72
N ILE A 174 -5.60 14.45 -25.14
CA ILE A 174 -5.69 15.32 -23.97
C ILE A 174 -5.52 16.75 -24.49
N THR A 175 -6.61 17.51 -24.56
CA THR A 175 -6.51 18.97 -24.64
C THR A 175 -6.03 19.44 -23.27
N LEU A 176 -4.71 19.52 -23.12
CA LEU A 176 -4.09 20.08 -21.92
C LEU A 176 -4.68 21.49 -21.72
N SER A 177 -5.21 21.75 -20.52
CA SER A 177 -5.60 23.11 -20.15
C SER A 177 -4.37 24.01 -20.34
N PRO A 178 -4.49 25.24 -20.86
CA PRO A 178 -3.37 26.17 -21.00
C PRO A 178 -2.64 26.51 -19.68
N LYS A 179 -3.18 26.05 -18.54
CA LYS A 179 -2.61 26.16 -17.20
C LYS A 179 -1.91 24.89 -16.71
N ALA A 180 -1.88 23.82 -17.51
CA ALA A 180 -1.07 22.64 -17.25
C ALA A 180 0.39 22.93 -17.61
N ASP A 181 0.95 24.00 -17.05
CA ASP A 181 2.39 24.23 -17.09
C ASP A 181 3.04 23.07 -16.35
N LEU A 182 3.78 22.26 -17.09
CA LEU A 182 4.68 21.28 -16.52
C LEU A 182 5.75 22.07 -15.76
N ILE A 183 5.58 22.25 -14.44
CA ILE A 183 6.60 22.88 -13.61
C ILE A 183 7.78 21.89 -13.51
N VAL A 184 8.66 21.95 -14.51
CA VAL A 184 9.97 21.32 -14.46
C VAL A 184 10.75 22.11 -13.40
N PRO A 185 11.36 21.47 -12.38
CA PRO A 185 11.93 22.17 -11.23
C PRO A 185 13.04 23.20 -11.54
N LEU A 186 13.47 23.35 -12.80
CA LEU A 186 14.62 24.16 -13.19
C LEU A 186 14.52 24.82 -14.59
N ASN A 187 13.38 24.86 -15.27
CA ASN A 187 13.30 25.56 -16.57
C ASN A 187 12.01 26.35 -16.75
N LYS A 188 12.18 27.61 -17.22
CA LYS A 188 11.14 28.54 -17.65
C LYS A 188 10.10 27.84 -18.54
N ASN A 189 8.84 28.18 -18.30
CA ASN A 189 7.66 27.78 -19.06
C ASN A 189 7.95 27.70 -20.56
N ILE A 190 7.68 26.53 -21.15
CA ILE A 190 7.63 26.37 -22.60
C ILE A 190 6.15 26.32 -22.95
N ALA A 191 5.67 27.43 -23.51
CA ALA A 191 4.34 27.58 -24.08
C ALA A 191 4.16 26.74 -25.35
#